data_AF-A0AAV5BDC6-F1
#
_entry.id   AF-A0AAV5BDC6-F1
#
_cell.length_a   1.000
_cell.length_b   1.000
_cell.length_c   1.000
_cell.angle_alpha   90.00
_cell.angle_beta   90.00
_cell.angle_gamma   90.00
#
_symmetry.space_group_name_H-M   'P 1'
#
loop_
_entity.id
_entity.type
_entity.pdbx_description
1 polymer ?
#
loop_
_entity_poly.entity_id
_entity_poly.type
_entity_poly.pdbx_seq_one_letter_code
_entity_poly.pdbx_strand_id
1 'polypeptide(L)'
;MYKNQLQELAQRSCFNLPAYTCLREGPDHAPRFKASVNFNGELFESPGFFTTLRQAEHAAAEVALDALARRGPSYSLAARILVSRASHHPLWLGLRSSASLCF
;
A
#
# COMPACT_ATOMS: atom_id res chain seq x y z
N MET A 1 12.74 1.06 15.39
CA MET A 1 11.83 2.22 15.30
C MET A 1 11.14 2.37 13.93
N TYR A 2 11.14 1.35 13.05
CA TYR A 2 10.51 1.45 11.72
C TYR A 2 9.03 1.01 11.69
N LYS A 3 8.66 0.06 12.57
CA LYS A 3 7.28 -0.41 12.71
C LYS A 3 6.32 0.71 13.13
N ASN A 4 6.72 1.54 14.10
CA ASN A 4 5.93 2.69 14.54
C ASN A 4 5.78 3.73 13.42
N GLN A 5 6.86 4.07 12.70
CA GLN A 5 6.79 5.04 11.61
C GLN A 5 5.82 4.60 10.50
N LEU A 6 5.89 3.33 10.08
CA LEU A 6 4.96 2.78 9.08
C LEU A 6 3.52 2.73 9.61
N GLN A 7 3.33 2.44 10.89
CA GLN A 7 2.00 2.41 11.51
C GLN A 7 1.38 3.80 11.63
N GLU A 8 2.15 4.78 12.10
CA GLU A 8 1.72 6.20 12.17
C GLU A 8 1.41 6.73 10.77
N LEU A 9 2.22 6.38 9.77
CA LEU A 9 1.98 6.76 8.38
C LEU A 9 0.69 6.12 7.84
N ALA A 10 0.48 4.82 8.08
CA ALA A 10 -0.78 4.15 7.69
C ALA A 10 -2.00 4.84 8.31
N GLN A 11 -1.94 5.13 9.61
CA GLN A 11 -3.03 5.76 10.34
C GLN A 11 -3.30 7.18 9.83
N ARG A 12 -2.26 7.99 9.63
CA ARG A 12 -2.40 9.37 9.12
C ARG A 12 -2.91 9.44 7.69
N SER A 13 -2.56 8.45 6.87
CA SER A 13 -2.92 8.41 5.45
C SER A 13 -4.19 7.58 5.15
N CYS A 14 -4.87 7.05 6.18
CA CYS A 14 -6.00 6.13 6.05
C CYS A 14 -5.68 4.89 5.17
N PHE A 15 -4.44 4.40 5.25
CA PHE A 15 -4.03 3.18 4.56
C PHE A 15 -4.21 1.94 5.45
N ASN A 16 -4.24 0.79 4.81
CA ASN A 16 -4.21 -0.50 5.50
C ASN A 16 -2.91 -0.62 6.31
N LEU A 17 -3.00 -1.29 7.46
CA LEU A 17 -1.84 -1.56 8.31
C LEU A 17 -0.76 -2.33 7.53
N PRO A 18 0.53 -2.00 7.71
CA PRO A 18 1.63 -2.73 7.10
C PRO A 18 1.58 -4.21 7.49
N ALA A 19 1.54 -5.11 6.53
CA ALA A 19 1.66 -6.54 6.78
C ALA A 19 3.11 -6.98 6.57
N TYR A 20 3.72 -7.54 7.60
CA TYR A 20 5.09 -8.05 7.55
C TYR A 20 5.06 -9.55 7.28
N THR A 21 5.86 -9.98 6.31
CA THR A 21 6.07 -11.38 5.99
C THR A 21 7.56 -11.64 6.00
N CYS A 22 7.97 -12.79 6.53
CA CYS A 22 9.38 -13.20 6.52
C CYS A 22 9.49 -14.61 5.94
N LEU A 23 10.48 -14.78 5.08
CA LEU A 23 10.87 -16.04 4.48
C LEU A 23 12.19 -16.45 5.13
N ARG A 24 12.21 -17.65 5.71
CA ARG A 24 13.42 -18.30 6.21
C ARG A 24 13.81 -19.38 5.21
N GLU A 25 15.04 -19.28 4.71
CA GLU A 25 15.65 -20.23 3.79
C GLU A 25 17.04 -20.64 4.29
N GLY A 26 17.60 -21.68 3.69
CA GLY A 26 18.95 -22.15 3.99
C GLY A 26 19.04 -23.19 5.12
N PRO A 27 20.22 -23.80 5.29
CA PRO A 27 20.44 -24.87 6.26
C PRO A 27 20.42 -24.34 7.70
N ASP A 28 20.18 -25.22 8.67
CA ASP A 28 20.03 -24.83 10.08
C ASP A 28 21.27 -24.12 10.67
N HIS A 29 22.46 -24.40 10.12
CA HIS A 29 23.72 -23.76 10.51
C HIS A 29 24.01 -22.43 9.78
N ALA A 30 23.24 -22.09 8.74
CA ALA A 30 23.38 -20.83 7.99
C ALA A 30 22.00 -20.33 7.50
N PRO A 31 21.09 -19.99 8.43
CA PRO A 31 19.76 -19.52 8.07
C PRO A 31 19.85 -18.15 7.39
N ARG A 32 19.06 -18.01 6.33
CA ARG A 32 18.89 -16.80 5.54
C ARG A 32 17.47 -16.32 5.71
N PHE A 33 17.32 -15.04 5.98
CA PHE A 33 16.03 -14.40 6.20
C PHE A 33 15.84 -13.33 5.14
N LYS A 34 14.71 -13.38 4.47
CA LYS A 34 14.20 -12.32 3.61
C LYS A 34 12.92 -11.80 4.23
N ALA A 35 12.70 -10.49 4.24
CA ALA A 35 11.45 -9.94 4.74
C ALA A 35 10.78 -9.09 3.67
N SER A 36 9.47 -9.05 3.72
CA SER A 36 8.63 -8.28 2.82
C SER A 36 7.58 -7.55 3.64
N VAL A 37 7.32 -6.29 3.29
CA VAL A 37 6.30 -5.43 3.91
C VAL A 37 5.29 -5.08 2.85
N ASN A 38 4.05 -5.52 3.01
CA ASN A 38 2.95 -5.05 2.18
C ASN A 38 2.39 -3.77 2.79
N PHE A 39 2.51 -2.67 2.07
CA PHE A 39 1.97 -1.38 2.44
C PHE A 39 1.07 -0.85 1.33
N ASN A 40 -0.21 -0.65 1.63
CA ASN A 40 -1.16 -0.05 0.68
C ASN A 40 -1.25 -0.81 -0.67
N GLY A 41 -1.05 -2.13 -0.66
CA GLY A 41 -1.10 -2.99 -1.84
C GLY A 41 0.22 -3.07 -2.61
N GLU A 42 1.25 -2.34 -2.21
CA GLU A 42 2.61 -2.46 -2.72
C GLU A 42 3.44 -3.35 -1.78
N LEU A 43 4.14 -4.35 -2.34
CA LEU A 43 5.02 -5.25 -1.59
C LEU A 43 6.46 -4.74 -1.68
N PHE A 44 7.06 -4.43 -0.54
CA PHE A 44 8.46 -4.00 -0.42
C PHE A 44 9.29 -5.11 0.19
N GLU A 45 10.22 -5.66 -0.58
CA GLU A 45 11.10 -6.72 -0.10
C GLU A 45 12.47 -6.18 0.32
N SER A 46 13.11 -6.90 1.23
CA SER A 46 14.49 -6.63 1.58
C SER A 46 15.41 -6.85 0.37
N PRO A 47 16.41 -5.97 0.13
CA PRO A 47 17.22 -5.99 -1.10
C PRO A 47 18.12 -7.23 -1.23
N GLY A 48 18.28 -7.98 -0.13
CA GLY A 48 18.99 -9.24 -0.11
C GLY A 48 18.52 -10.12 1.04
N PHE A 49 19.26 -11.21 1.23
CA PHE A 49 19.09 -12.13 2.36
C PHE A 49 19.99 -11.71 3.52
N PHE A 50 19.44 -11.77 4.72
CA PHE A 50 20.15 -11.42 5.96
C PHE A 50 20.28 -12.64 6.87
N THR A 51 21.24 -12.62 7.79
CA THR A 51 21.45 -13.72 8.74
C THR A 51 20.50 -13.67 9.93
N THR A 52 19.79 -12.54 10.13
CA THR A 52 18.83 -12.36 11.21
C THR A 52 17.51 -11.80 10.71
N LEU A 53 16.41 -12.27 11.30
CA LEU A 53 15.06 -11.77 11.01
C LEU A 53 14.94 -10.27 11.27
N ARG A 54 15.56 -9.77 12.34
CA ARG A 54 15.53 -8.33 12.69
C ARG A 54 16.16 -7.46 11.59
N GLN A 55 17.28 -7.89 11.01
CA GLN A 55 17.92 -7.16 9.91
C GLN A 55 17.05 -7.19 8.65
N ALA A 56 16.49 -8.35 8.32
CA ALA A 56 15.59 -8.48 7.17
C ALA A 56 14.37 -7.56 7.33
N GLU A 57 13.68 -7.61 8.47
CA GLU A 57 12.53 -6.75 8.77
C GLU A 57 12.89 -5.26 8.69
N HIS A 58 14.05 -4.88 9.22
CA HIS A 58 14.52 -3.51 9.19
C HIS A 58 14.77 -3.02 7.76
N ALA A 59 15.49 -3.81 6.97
CA ALA A 59 15.82 -3.47 5.59
C ALA A 59 14.55 -3.36 4.72
N ALA A 60 13.58 -4.26 4.89
CA ALA A 60 12.32 -4.19 4.17
C ALA A 60 11.51 -2.93 4.55
N ALA A 61 11.47 -2.58 5.84
CA ALA A 61 10.78 -1.38 6.31
C ALA A 61 11.47 -0.09 5.88
N GLU A 62 12.80 -0.07 5.85
CA GLU A 62 13.61 1.04 5.34
C GLU A 62 13.34 1.27 3.85
N VAL A 63 13.38 0.22 3.03
CA VAL A 63 13.04 0.30 1.60
C VAL A 63 11.62 0.82 1.39
N ALA A 64 10.65 0.37 2.19
CA ALA A 64 9.28 0.87 2.13
C ALA A 64 9.21 2.37 2.46
N LEU A 65 9.82 2.81 3.56
CA LEU A 65 9.82 4.24 3.94
C LEU A 65 10.56 5.10 2.92
N ASP A 66 11.69 4.64 2.40
CA ASP A 66 12.49 5.33 1.39
C ASP A 66 11.72 5.42 0.06
N ALA A 67 11.00 4.37 -0.34
CA ALA A 67 10.10 4.41 -1.49
C ALA A 67 8.94 5.39 -1.29
N LEU A 68 8.32 5.40 -0.10
CA LEU A 68 7.27 6.36 0.26
C LEU A 68 7.79 7.80 0.30
N ALA A 69 9.00 8.00 0.82
CA ALA A 69 9.65 9.31 0.90
C ALA A 69 10.07 9.82 -0.50
N ARG A 70 10.60 8.95 -1.37
CA ARG A 70 10.93 9.28 -2.77
C ARG A 70 9.72 9.58 -3.63
N ARG A 71 8.55 8.99 -3.34
CA ARG A 71 7.30 9.44 -3.97
C ARG A 71 6.94 10.87 -3.60
N GLY A 72 7.62 11.47 -2.61
CA GLY A 72 7.44 12.83 -2.13
C GLY A 72 6.02 13.07 -1.61
N PRO A 73 5.73 14.25 -1.05
CA PRO A 73 4.36 14.77 -0.95
C PRO A 73 3.86 15.14 -2.35
N SER A 74 4.05 14.26 -3.34
CA SER A 74 3.46 14.46 -4.65
C SER A 74 1.96 14.40 -4.45
N TYR A 75 1.30 15.41 -4.99
CA TYR A 75 -0.14 15.66 -5.06
C TYR A 75 -1.00 14.48 -5.56
N SER A 76 -0.43 13.27 -5.68
CA SER A 76 -1.03 11.99 -6.02
C SER A 76 -1.82 11.35 -4.87
N LEU A 77 -1.65 11.76 -3.60
CA LEU A 77 -2.62 11.44 -2.54
C LEU A 77 -4.00 12.08 -2.85
N ALA A 78 -4.04 13.23 -3.52
CA ALA A 78 -5.28 13.79 -4.05
C ALA A 78 -5.80 12.99 -5.27
N ALA A 79 -4.91 12.38 -6.07
CA ALA A 79 -5.31 11.57 -7.22
C ALA A 79 -5.99 10.24 -6.83
N ARG A 80 -5.69 9.66 -5.66
CA ARG A 80 -6.34 8.41 -5.20
C ARG A 80 -7.71 8.62 -4.54
N ILE A 81 -7.99 9.82 -4.04
CA ILE A 81 -9.36 10.19 -3.64
C ILE A 81 -10.28 10.23 -4.88
N LEU A 82 -9.73 10.49 -6.07
CA LEU A 82 -10.49 10.51 -7.32
C LEU A 82 -10.68 9.12 -7.97
N VAL A 83 -9.84 8.13 -7.69
CA VAL A 83 -9.94 6.79 -8.32
C VAL A 83 -10.85 5.82 -7.56
N SER A 84 -11.07 5.99 -6.25
CA SER A 84 -12.00 5.12 -5.49
C SER A 84 -13.49 5.46 -5.66
N ARG A 85 -13.85 6.44 -6.50
CA ARG A 85 -15.26 6.75 -6.85
C ARG A 85 -15.63 6.42 -8.30
N ALA A 86 -14.79 5.66 -9.01
CA ALA A 86 -15.01 5.25 -10.40
C ALA A 86 -15.34 3.74 -10.55
N SER A 87 -16.01 3.16 -9.55
CA SER A 87 -16.62 1.82 -9.67
C SER A 87 -18.10 1.82 -9.29
N HIS A 88 -18.81 2.90 -9.59
CA HIS A 88 -20.26 2.88 -9.74
C HIS A 88 -20.59 3.23 -11.20
N HIS A 89 -20.51 2.19 -12.03
CA HIS A 89 -21.31 1.96 -13.23
C HIS A 89 -22.19 3.15 -13.70
N PRO A 90 -21.80 3.86 -14.77
CA PRO A 90 -22.66 4.84 -15.42
C PRO A 90 -23.53 4.12 -16.46
N LEU A 91 -24.78 3.80 -16.11
CA LEU A 91 -25.82 3.58 -17.12
C LEU A 91 -27.09 4.31 -16.68
N TRP A 92 -27.67 5.01 -17.66
CA TRP A 92 -28.91 5.82 -17.63
C TRP A 92 -28.75 7.32 -17.36
N LEU A 93 -28.07 7.99 -18.29
CA LEU A 93 -28.52 9.31 -18.74
C LEU A 93 -29.44 9.13 -19.95
N GLY A 94 -30.72 9.42 -19.76
CA GLY A 94 -31.72 9.66 -20.79
C GLY A 94 -32.91 10.29 -20.07
N LEU A 95 -32.96 11.61 -19.87
CA LEU A 95 -33.39 12.59 -20.87
C LEU A 95 -34.56 11.99 -21.69
N ARG A 96 -35.80 12.46 -21.65
CA ARG A 96 -36.25 13.84 -21.52
C ARG A 96 -37.77 13.82 -21.41
N SER A 97 -38.30 14.66 -20.53
CA SER A 97 -39.53 15.45 -20.66
C SER A 97 -40.38 15.23 -21.93
N SER A 98 -41.66 14.91 -21.78
CA SER A 98 -42.71 15.60 -22.54
C SER A 98 -44.03 15.59 -21.79
N ALA A 99 -44.54 16.79 -21.53
CA ALA A 99 -45.89 17.06 -21.09
C ALA A 99 -46.92 16.57 -22.12
N SER A 100 -48.05 16.06 -21.65
CA SER A 100 -49.33 16.20 -22.34
C SER A 100 -50.46 16.02 -21.34
N LEU A 101 -50.99 17.17 -20.91
CA LEU A 101 -52.41 17.32 -20.66
C LEU A 101 -53.16 16.89 -21.93
N CYS A 102 -54.12 15.98 -21.78
CA CYS A 102 -55.32 15.93 -22.61
C CYS A 102 -56.44 15.36 -21.74
N PHE A 103 -57.45 16.21 -21.53
CA PHE A 103 -58.84 16.00 -21.10
C PHE A 103 -59.23 14.72 -20.36
#